data_AF-A0A0G0P025-F1
#
_entry.id   AF-A0A0G0P025-F1
#
_cell.length_a   1.000
_cell.length_b   1.000
_cell.length_c   1.000
_cell.angle_alpha   90.00
_cell.angle_beta   90.00
_cell.angle_gamma   90.00
#
_symmetry.space_group_name_H-M   'P 1'
#
loop_
_entity.id
_entity.type
_entity.pdbx_description
1 polymer ?
#
loop_
_entity_poly.entity_id
_entity_poly.type
_entity_poly.pdbx_seq_one_letter_code
_entity_poly.pdbx_strand_id
1 'polypeptide(L)'
;MNQKTIVAIILIVVVILIGSTVYFAISKNETIPTPRKIEQVSPTPIPTTSTTTELIPPPAANQQPEITANYSMTSCKTDNQAYFKIKELGIKVLVDKNIVNDLTYEYSGKTNFELGSARLSSKSLTAKDNDCSAKEAPLGVILKVNGEPTDSANKDYYQSRQSMIKQFDGYFIHRSGPQAPCSSVEETIDYAGQLYYKILLLDNLQCVAEI
;
A
#
# COMPACT_ATOMS: atom_id res chain seq x y z
N MET A 1 51.31 -9.63 -17.45
CA MET A 1 50.98 -9.77 -16.01
C MET A 1 52.04 -10.64 -15.37
N ASN A 2 52.67 -10.22 -14.28
CA ASN A 2 53.77 -11.00 -13.69
C ASN A 2 53.23 -12.17 -12.84
N GLN A 3 54.05 -13.21 -12.63
CA GLN A 3 53.66 -14.42 -11.90
C GLN A 3 53.15 -14.11 -10.47
N LYS A 4 53.69 -13.05 -9.83
CA LYS A 4 53.27 -12.61 -8.49
C LYS A 4 51.85 -12.05 -8.49
N THR A 5 51.46 -11.30 -9.52
CA THR A 5 50.10 -10.77 -9.69
C THR A 5 49.08 -11.89 -9.91
N ILE A 6 49.43 -12.93 -10.68
CA ILE A 6 48.55 -14.08 -10.92
C ILE A 6 48.28 -14.85 -9.60
N VAL A 7 49.33 -15.11 -8.83
CA VAL A 7 49.20 -15.82 -7.53
C VAL A 7 48.36 -15.02 -6.53
N ALA A 8 48.53 -13.70 -6.47
CA ALA A 8 47.73 -12.85 -5.60
C ALA A 8 46.23 -12.88 -5.95
N ILE A 9 45.89 -12.83 -7.24
CA ILE A 9 44.48 -12.88 -7.69
C ILE A 9 43.85 -14.23 -7.32
N ILE A 10 44.56 -15.34 -7.52
CA ILE A 10 44.05 -16.68 -7.19
C ILE A 10 43.75 -16.80 -5.68
N LEU A 11 44.64 -16.30 -4.82
CA LEU A 11 44.42 -16.33 -3.37
C LEU A 11 43.18 -15.55 -2.94
N ILE A 12 42.93 -14.37 -3.54
CA ILE A 12 41.74 -13.56 -3.24
C ILE A 12 40.46 -14.30 -3.65
N VAL A 13 40.45 -14.91 -4.83
CA VAL A 13 39.28 -15.68 -5.32
C VAL A 13 38.98 -16.87 -4.41
N VAL A 14 40.00 -17.58 -3.93
CA VAL A 14 39.82 -18.71 -3.00
C VAL A 14 39.22 -18.26 -1.66
N VAL A 15 39.69 -17.13 -1.11
CA VAL A 15 39.15 -16.59 0.15
C VAL A 15 37.67 -16.19 0.00
N ILE A 16 37.29 -15.58 -1.12
CA ILE A 16 35.89 -15.21 -1.40
C ILE A 16 34.99 -16.44 -1.52
N LEU A 17 35.46 -17.50 -2.20
CA LEU A 17 34.70 -18.75 -2.36
C LEU A 17 34.51 -19.48 -1.01
N ILE A 18 35.54 -19.51 -0.16
CA ILE A 18 35.42 -20.13 1.17
C ILE A 18 34.49 -19.30 2.08
N GLY A 19 34.62 -17.97 2.07
CA GLY A 19 33.76 -17.10 2.89
C GLY A 19 32.27 -17.20 2.52
N SER A 20 31.96 -17.28 1.22
CA SER A 20 30.56 -17.40 0.75
C SER A 20 29.92 -18.74 1.14
N THR A 21 30.64 -19.86 1.03
CA THR A 21 30.10 -21.17 1.44
C THR A 21 29.80 -21.26 2.94
N VAL A 22 30.65 -20.69 3.80
CA VAL A 22 30.40 -20.64 5.25
C VAL A 22 29.20 -19.75 5.60
N TYR A 23 29.07 -18.60 4.93
CA TYR A 23 27.94 -17.68 5.16
C TYR A 23 26.59 -18.33 4.85
N PHE A 24 26.48 -19.05 3.73
CA PHE A 24 25.24 -19.76 3.35
C PHE A 24 24.90 -20.94 4.27
N ALA A 25 25.90 -21.58 4.90
CA ALA A 25 25.66 -22.64 5.87
C ALA A 25 25.08 -22.09 7.19
N ILE A 26 25.53 -20.90 7.62
CA ILE A 26 25.07 -20.28 8.87
C ILE A 26 23.68 -19.65 8.69
N SER A 27 23.41 -18.99 7.55
CA SER A 27 22.13 -18.29 7.35
C SER A 27 20.92 -19.21 7.21
N LYS A 28 21.11 -20.49 6.83
CA LYS A 28 20.00 -21.46 6.75
C LYS A 28 19.59 -22.07 8.09
N ASN A 29 20.29 -21.74 9.18
CA ASN A 29 20.03 -22.34 10.49
C ASN A 29 19.20 -21.44 11.43
N GLU A 30 18.58 -20.36 10.91
CA GLU A 30 17.58 -19.62 11.67
C GLU A 30 16.33 -20.49 11.85
N THR A 31 16.28 -21.12 13.03
CA THR A 31 15.16 -21.86 13.59
C THR A 31 13.83 -21.14 13.37
N ILE A 32 12.97 -21.73 12.53
CA ILE A 32 11.57 -21.33 12.38
C ILE A 32 10.93 -21.39 13.77
N PRO A 33 10.41 -20.28 14.31
CA PRO A 33 9.81 -20.29 15.64
C PRO A 33 8.61 -21.24 15.66
N THR A 34 8.61 -22.16 16.62
CA THR A 34 7.55 -23.13 16.85
C THR A 34 6.20 -22.41 16.94
N PRO A 35 5.16 -22.83 16.18
CA PRO A 35 3.85 -22.21 16.24
C PRO A 35 3.34 -22.22 17.69
N ARG A 36 3.09 -21.04 18.27
CA ARG A 36 2.39 -20.95 19.56
C ARG A 36 0.98 -21.50 19.36
N LYS A 37 0.64 -22.53 20.15
CA LYS A 37 -0.72 -23.04 20.28
C LYS A 37 -1.61 -21.91 20.81
N ILE A 38 -2.49 -21.38 19.98
CA ILE A 38 -3.49 -20.40 20.39
C ILE A 38 -4.50 -21.15 21.26
N GLU A 39 -4.46 -20.88 22.56
CA GLU A 39 -5.43 -21.39 23.51
C GLU A 39 -6.74 -20.64 23.28
N GLN A 40 -7.76 -21.37 22.82
CA GLN A 40 -9.08 -20.84 22.51
C GLN A 40 -9.79 -20.46 23.81
N VAL A 41 -9.75 -19.18 24.16
CA VAL A 41 -10.45 -18.64 25.33
C VAL A 41 -11.95 -18.65 25.06
N SER A 42 -12.68 -19.40 25.89
CA SER A 42 -14.15 -19.45 25.86
C SER A 42 -14.74 -18.08 26.24
N PRO A 43 -15.73 -17.56 25.51
CA PRO A 43 -16.31 -16.25 25.79
C PRO A 43 -17.11 -16.28 27.10
N THR A 44 -16.69 -15.45 28.06
CA THR A 44 -17.46 -15.14 29.27
C THR A 44 -18.76 -14.41 28.89
N PRO A 45 -19.94 -14.82 29.38
CA PRO A 45 -21.20 -14.13 29.09
C PRO A 45 -21.21 -12.71 29.69
N ILE A 46 -21.58 -11.74 28.85
CA ILE A 46 -21.72 -10.32 29.20
C ILE A 46 -23.00 -10.14 30.03
N PRO A 47 -22.95 -9.45 31.19
CA PRO A 47 -24.14 -9.12 31.95
C PRO A 47 -25.01 -8.10 31.19
N THR A 48 -26.29 -8.44 31.04
CA THR A 48 -27.30 -7.56 30.45
C THR A 48 -27.73 -6.52 31.49
N THR A 49 -27.33 -5.27 31.29
CA THR A 49 -27.81 -4.14 32.10
C THR A 49 -28.92 -3.43 31.33
N SER A 50 -30.15 -3.52 31.84
CA SER A 50 -31.30 -2.77 31.33
C SER A 50 -31.18 -1.31 31.73
N THR A 51 -30.96 -0.42 30.77
CA THR A 51 -30.99 1.03 30.98
C THR A 51 -32.41 1.55 30.78
N THR A 52 -33.02 2.04 31.87
CA THR A 52 -34.27 2.81 31.86
C THR A 52 -34.04 4.14 31.15
N THR A 53 -34.79 4.40 30.08
CA THR A 53 -34.77 5.67 29.36
C THR A 53 -35.60 6.72 30.12
N GLU A 54 -34.94 7.68 30.72
CA GLU A 54 -35.53 8.92 31.25
C GLU A 54 -35.73 9.91 30.09
N LEU A 55 -36.97 10.34 29.86
CA LEU A 55 -37.34 11.32 28.84
C LEU A 55 -36.94 12.73 29.29
N ILE A 56 -35.78 13.18 28.84
CA ILE A 56 -35.32 14.57 28.98
C ILE A 56 -35.99 15.41 27.86
N PRO A 57 -36.54 16.61 28.16
CA PRO A 57 -37.11 17.50 27.16
C PRO A 57 -36.04 17.98 26.15
N PRO A 58 -36.44 18.28 24.90
CA PRO A 58 -35.50 18.66 23.84
C PRO A 58 -34.79 19.98 24.20
N PRO A 59 -33.45 20.02 24.25
CA PRO A 59 -32.72 21.28 24.39
C PRO A 59 -32.92 22.14 23.14
N ALA A 60 -33.05 23.45 23.37
CA ALA A 60 -33.30 24.47 22.36
C ALA A 60 -32.30 24.40 21.19
N ALA A 61 -32.82 24.54 19.98
CA ALA A 61 -32.05 24.70 18.75
C ALA A 61 -31.12 25.92 18.90
N ASN A 62 -29.83 25.67 19.08
CA ASN A 62 -28.83 26.72 19.18
C ASN A 62 -27.58 26.34 18.39
N GLN A 63 -27.47 26.98 17.22
CA GLN A 63 -26.25 27.39 16.52
C GLN A 63 -25.17 26.32 16.39
N GLN A 64 -25.34 25.47 15.38
CA GLN A 64 -24.23 24.72 14.80
C GLN A 64 -23.18 25.73 14.29
N PRO A 65 -21.94 25.71 14.82
CA PRO A 65 -20.88 26.56 14.29
C PRO A 65 -20.70 26.22 12.82
N GLU A 66 -20.83 27.24 11.98
CA GLU A 66 -20.51 27.18 10.56
C GLU A 66 -19.00 26.95 10.46
N ILE A 67 -18.57 25.69 10.40
CA ILE A 67 -17.17 25.32 10.22
C ILE A 67 -16.82 25.72 8.80
N THR A 68 -16.32 26.94 8.63
CA THR A 68 -15.71 27.41 7.40
C THR A 68 -14.40 26.65 7.23
N ALA A 69 -14.47 25.43 6.71
CA ALA A 69 -13.31 24.67 6.31
C ALA A 69 -12.60 25.45 5.19
N ASN A 70 -11.51 26.13 5.55
CA ASN A 70 -10.57 26.69 4.59
C ASN A 70 -9.90 25.53 3.85
N TYR A 71 -10.57 25.01 2.81
CA TYR A 71 -9.98 24.10 1.85
C TYR A 71 -8.93 24.89 1.07
N SER A 72 -7.71 24.91 1.58
CA SER A 72 -6.54 25.32 0.82
C SER A 72 -6.47 24.40 -0.39
N MET A 73 -6.94 24.89 -1.54
CA MET A 73 -6.83 24.21 -2.83
C MET A 73 -5.35 24.10 -3.14
N THR A 74 -4.75 22.99 -2.70
CA THR A 74 -3.38 22.64 -3.07
C THR A 74 -3.37 22.48 -4.57
N SER A 75 -2.79 23.46 -5.26
CA SER A 75 -2.67 23.44 -6.71
C SER A 75 -1.70 22.35 -7.09
N CYS A 76 -2.23 21.23 -7.58
CA CYS A 76 -1.44 20.13 -8.10
C CYS A 76 -0.88 20.51 -9.47
N LYS A 77 0.45 20.60 -9.57
CA LYS A 77 1.12 20.85 -10.85
C LYS A 77 0.85 19.68 -11.78
N THR A 78 0.25 19.95 -12.93
CA THR A 78 -0.09 18.93 -13.93
C THR A 78 0.91 18.84 -15.08
N ASP A 79 2.01 19.61 -15.02
CA ASP A 79 3.06 19.58 -16.04
C ASP A 79 3.67 18.17 -16.12
N ASN A 80 3.48 17.51 -17.27
CA ASN A 80 3.84 16.10 -17.52
C ASN A 80 3.03 15.03 -16.78
N GLN A 81 1.88 15.40 -16.20
CA GLN A 81 1.02 14.47 -15.49
C GLN A 81 -0.35 14.36 -16.16
N ALA A 82 -1.03 13.24 -15.94
CA ALA A 82 -2.38 13.00 -16.39
C ALA A 82 -3.19 12.32 -15.30
N TYR A 83 -4.51 12.55 -15.32
CA TYR A 83 -5.42 11.88 -14.40
C TYR A 83 -5.72 10.46 -14.86
N PHE A 84 -5.37 9.48 -14.02
CA PHE A 84 -5.86 8.11 -14.11
C PHE A 84 -7.13 7.98 -13.25
N LYS A 85 -8.22 7.46 -13.84
CA LYS A 85 -9.54 7.38 -13.18
C LYS A 85 -9.79 5.96 -12.68
N ILE A 86 -10.17 5.83 -11.40
CA ILE A 86 -10.60 4.57 -10.79
C ILE A 86 -12.08 4.73 -10.44
N LYS A 87 -12.95 4.27 -11.35
CA LYS A 87 -14.37 4.65 -11.36
C LYS A 87 -15.11 4.09 -10.16
N GLU A 88 -14.82 2.84 -9.80
CA GLU A 88 -15.46 2.10 -8.71
C GLU A 88 -15.13 2.71 -7.33
N LEU A 89 -13.98 3.38 -7.22
CA LEU A 89 -13.61 4.14 -6.01
C LEU A 89 -14.12 5.59 -6.04
N GLY A 90 -14.56 6.09 -7.20
CA GLY A 90 -15.02 7.48 -7.37
C GLY A 90 -13.90 8.51 -7.33
N ILE A 91 -12.66 8.11 -7.65
CA ILE A 91 -11.48 8.98 -7.54
C ILE A 91 -10.66 9.03 -8.82
N LYS A 92 -9.93 10.11 -9.00
CA LYS A 92 -8.88 10.28 -9.99
C LYS A 92 -7.57 10.62 -9.30
N VAL A 93 -6.49 10.11 -9.87
CA VAL A 93 -5.14 10.22 -9.31
C VAL A 93 -4.18 10.74 -10.38
N LEU A 94 -3.22 11.59 -10.01
CA LEU A 94 -2.21 12.07 -10.95
C LEU A 94 -1.08 11.04 -11.10
N VAL A 95 -0.74 10.74 -12.35
CA VAL A 95 0.35 9.86 -12.73
C VAL A 95 1.14 10.50 -13.87
N ASP A 96 2.34 9.98 -14.17
CA ASP A 96 3.11 10.43 -15.33
C ASP A 96 2.32 10.19 -16.63
N LYS A 97 2.24 11.21 -17.49
CA LYS A 97 1.47 11.17 -18.75
C LYS A 97 1.91 10.04 -19.68
N ASN A 98 3.16 9.60 -19.60
CA ASN A 98 3.73 8.58 -20.47
C ASN A 98 3.24 7.17 -20.12
N ILE A 99 2.68 6.97 -18.92
CA ILE A 99 2.20 5.66 -18.46
C ILE A 99 0.68 5.62 -18.26
N VAL A 100 -0.02 6.75 -18.24
CA VAL A 100 -1.47 6.80 -17.93
C VAL A 100 -2.31 5.84 -18.80
N ASN A 101 -1.96 5.69 -20.08
CA ASN A 101 -2.66 4.81 -21.02
C ASN A 101 -2.20 3.35 -20.94
N ASP A 102 -1.05 3.11 -20.30
CA ASP A 102 -0.48 1.80 -20.06
C ASP A 102 -0.96 1.21 -18.72
N LEU A 103 -1.29 2.05 -17.74
CA LEU A 103 -1.83 1.63 -16.45
C LEU A 103 -3.14 0.85 -16.58
N THR A 104 -3.26 -0.18 -15.77
CA THR A 104 -4.45 -1.02 -15.60
C THR A 104 -4.72 -1.22 -14.11
N TYR A 105 -5.96 -1.55 -13.77
CA TYR A 105 -6.29 -1.98 -12.43
C TYR A 105 -7.32 -3.08 -12.45
N GLU A 106 -7.32 -3.87 -11.39
CA GLU A 106 -8.39 -4.80 -11.04
C GLU A 106 -9.07 -4.29 -9.78
N TYR A 107 -10.38 -4.10 -9.86
CA TYR A 107 -11.17 -3.73 -8.71
C TYR A 107 -11.54 -4.97 -7.89
N SER A 108 -11.27 -4.93 -6.59
CA SER A 108 -11.79 -5.88 -5.61
C SER A 108 -12.86 -5.18 -4.79
N GLY A 109 -14.00 -5.85 -4.63
CA GLY A 109 -15.19 -5.32 -3.97
C GLY A 109 -15.01 -5.06 -2.48
N LYS A 110 -16.12 -4.72 -1.83
CA LYS A 110 -16.16 -4.39 -0.40
C LYS A 110 -15.75 -5.58 0.46
N THR A 111 -14.96 -5.31 1.49
CA THR A 111 -14.73 -6.21 2.62
C THR A 111 -15.36 -5.60 3.88
N ASN A 112 -15.24 -6.25 5.02
CA ASN A 112 -15.78 -5.73 6.29
C ASN A 112 -15.16 -4.38 6.71
N PHE A 113 -13.97 -4.05 6.19
CA PHE A 113 -13.23 -2.84 6.58
C PHE A 113 -13.00 -1.89 5.40
N GLU A 114 -13.15 -2.35 4.16
CA GLU A 114 -12.84 -1.59 2.95
C GLU A 114 -14.10 -1.39 2.10
N LEU A 115 -14.31 -0.15 1.66
CA LEU A 115 -15.33 0.21 0.66
C LEU A 115 -14.94 -0.26 -0.76
N GLY A 116 -13.70 -0.73 -0.92
CA GLY A 116 -13.18 -1.36 -2.13
C GLY A 116 -11.68 -1.10 -2.30
N SER A 117 -11.06 -1.84 -3.21
CA SER A 117 -9.66 -1.66 -3.54
C SER A 117 -9.39 -1.77 -5.04
N ALA A 118 -8.39 -1.04 -5.51
CA ALA A 118 -7.91 -1.10 -6.89
C ALA A 118 -6.45 -1.56 -6.88
N ARG A 119 -6.23 -2.74 -7.43
CA ARG A 119 -4.91 -3.40 -7.53
C ARG A 119 -4.27 -2.98 -8.84
N LEU A 120 -3.10 -2.35 -8.80
CA LEU A 120 -2.52 -1.66 -9.95
C LEU A 120 -1.51 -2.53 -10.69
N SER A 121 -1.54 -2.45 -12.02
CA SER A 121 -0.46 -2.92 -12.91
C SER A 121 -0.41 -2.04 -14.18
N SER A 122 0.25 -2.53 -15.22
CA SER A 122 0.27 -1.96 -16.56
C SER A 122 0.19 -3.04 -17.63
N LYS A 123 -0.20 -2.66 -18.86
CA LYS A 123 -0.24 -3.56 -20.01
C LYS A 123 1.16 -4.04 -20.37
N SER A 124 2.13 -3.13 -20.38
CA SER A 124 3.53 -3.44 -20.68
C SER A 124 4.15 -4.44 -19.69
N LEU A 125 3.87 -4.29 -18.41
CA LEU A 125 4.37 -5.20 -17.38
C LEU A 125 3.70 -6.58 -17.48
N THR A 126 2.38 -6.63 -17.66
CA THR A 126 1.63 -7.89 -17.87
C THR A 126 2.10 -8.62 -19.13
N ALA A 127 2.51 -7.90 -20.17
CA ALA A 127 3.02 -8.49 -21.40
C ALA A 127 4.42 -9.10 -21.23
N LYS A 128 5.21 -8.65 -20.25
CA LYS A 128 6.51 -9.26 -19.90
C LYS A 128 6.31 -10.53 -19.07
N ASP A 129 5.40 -10.48 -18.10
CA ASP A 129 5.07 -11.60 -17.25
C ASP A 129 3.60 -11.52 -16.82
N ASN A 130 2.84 -12.58 -17.08
CA ASN A 130 1.42 -12.61 -16.75
C ASN A 130 1.16 -12.60 -15.24
N ASP A 131 2.13 -13.06 -14.44
CA ASP A 131 2.08 -12.99 -12.98
C ASP A 131 2.29 -11.55 -12.48
N CYS A 132 2.70 -10.63 -13.35
CA CYS A 132 2.68 -9.20 -13.09
C CYS A 132 1.40 -8.52 -13.59
N SER A 133 0.28 -9.22 -13.66
CA SER A 133 -1.02 -8.60 -13.91
C SER A 133 -1.55 -7.83 -12.69
N ALA A 134 -2.64 -7.07 -12.87
CA ALA A 134 -3.29 -6.36 -11.78
C ALA A 134 -3.77 -7.27 -10.63
N LYS A 135 -3.95 -8.57 -10.88
CA LYS A 135 -4.27 -9.58 -9.87
C LYS A 135 -3.20 -9.74 -8.80
N GLU A 136 -1.95 -9.41 -9.08
CA GLU A 136 -0.88 -9.49 -8.10
C GLU A 136 -0.49 -8.13 -7.53
N ALA A 137 -1.14 -7.05 -8.00
CA ALA A 137 -0.86 -5.69 -7.59
C ALA A 137 0.63 -5.31 -7.63
N PRO A 138 1.38 -5.61 -8.71
CA PRO A 138 2.83 -5.37 -8.78
C PRO A 138 3.22 -3.89 -8.66
N LEU A 139 2.26 -2.98 -8.87
CA LEU A 139 2.45 -1.54 -8.72
C LEU A 139 1.78 -0.98 -7.45
N GLY A 140 1.28 -1.86 -6.57
CA GLY A 140 0.59 -1.52 -5.33
C GLY A 140 -0.93 -1.53 -5.44
N VAL A 141 -1.58 -1.12 -4.35
CA VAL A 141 -3.03 -1.13 -4.18
C VAL A 141 -3.49 0.25 -3.69
N ILE A 142 -4.61 0.73 -4.21
CA ILE A 142 -5.33 1.88 -3.66
C ILE A 142 -6.58 1.37 -2.95
N LEU A 143 -6.71 1.69 -1.68
CA LEU A 143 -7.76 1.25 -0.77
C LEU A 143 -8.68 2.43 -0.49
N LYS A 144 -10.00 2.20 -0.52
CA LYS A 144 -11.00 3.13 0.02
C LYS A 144 -11.55 2.55 1.32
N VAL A 145 -11.39 3.28 2.41
CA VAL A 145 -11.71 2.80 3.77
C VAL A 145 -12.72 3.75 4.40
N ASN A 146 -13.71 3.20 5.09
CA ASN A 146 -14.78 3.99 5.70
C ASN A 146 -14.29 4.76 6.93
N GLY A 147 -14.81 5.97 7.14
CA GLY A 147 -14.55 6.79 8.33
C GLY A 147 -13.19 7.48 8.34
N GLU A 148 -12.63 7.62 9.54
CA GLU A 148 -11.30 8.18 9.77
C GLU A 148 -10.27 7.07 10.07
N PRO A 149 -8.98 7.26 9.75
CA PRO A 149 -7.91 6.32 10.09
C PRO A 149 -7.87 5.91 11.55
N THR A 150 -8.24 6.81 12.47
CA THR A 150 -8.23 6.59 13.92
C THR A 150 -9.33 5.64 14.40
N ASP A 151 -10.41 5.52 13.65
CA ASP A 151 -11.59 4.73 14.01
C ASP A 151 -11.55 3.32 13.38
N SER A 152 -10.56 3.08 12.52
CA SER A 152 -10.35 1.78 11.89
C SER A 152 -9.88 0.70 12.87
N ALA A 153 -10.27 -0.55 12.61
CA ALA A 153 -9.71 -1.73 13.27
C ALA A 153 -8.17 -1.81 13.15
N ASN A 154 -7.60 -1.22 12.08
CA ASN A 154 -6.17 -1.16 11.80
C ASN A 154 -5.57 0.25 12.06
N LYS A 155 -6.10 0.97 13.06
CA LYS A 155 -5.70 2.37 13.34
C LYS A 155 -4.18 2.57 13.46
N ASP A 156 -3.45 1.69 14.16
CA ASP A 156 -2.01 1.85 14.38
C ASP A 156 -1.23 1.76 13.04
N TYR A 157 -1.68 0.87 12.15
CA TYR A 157 -1.10 0.71 10.81
C TYR A 157 -1.29 1.95 9.94
N TYR A 158 -2.47 2.58 10.02
CA TYR A 158 -2.78 3.80 9.28
C TYR A 158 -2.15 5.05 9.90
N GLN A 159 -2.10 5.14 11.24
CA GLN A 159 -1.42 6.22 11.96
C GLN A 159 0.08 6.26 11.66
N SER A 160 0.73 5.11 11.51
CA SER A 160 2.15 5.08 11.13
C SER A 160 2.40 5.41 9.65
N ARG A 161 1.35 5.62 8.84
CA ARG A 161 1.40 5.82 7.37
C ARG A 161 0.55 7.01 6.91
N GLN A 162 0.42 8.03 7.75
CA GLN A 162 -0.39 9.22 7.43
C GLN A 162 0.02 9.92 6.13
N SER A 163 1.30 9.85 5.74
CA SER A 163 1.77 10.38 4.45
C SER A 163 1.17 9.66 3.23
N MET A 164 0.68 8.43 3.42
CA MET A 164 0.05 7.60 2.39
C MET A 164 -1.47 7.59 2.53
N ILE A 165 -2.05 8.58 3.22
CA ILE A 165 -3.50 8.73 3.40
C ILE A 165 -3.98 10.08 2.90
N LYS A 166 -5.13 10.09 2.24
CA LYS A 166 -5.93 11.29 1.97
C LYS A 166 -7.33 11.11 2.56
N GLN A 167 -7.66 11.95 3.54
CA GLN A 167 -8.98 12.00 4.14
C GLN A 167 -9.97 12.74 3.23
N PHE A 168 -11.17 12.17 3.11
CA PHE A 168 -12.37 12.74 2.51
C PHE A 168 -13.50 12.75 3.55
N ASP A 169 -14.65 13.33 3.21
CA ASP A 169 -15.81 13.28 4.09
C ASP A 169 -16.37 11.85 4.17
N GLY A 170 -16.37 11.28 5.37
CA GLY A 170 -16.86 9.92 5.66
C GLY A 170 -15.99 8.76 5.19
N TYR A 171 -14.84 8.99 4.54
CA TYR A 171 -13.91 7.93 4.12
C TYR A 171 -12.50 8.46 3.89
N PHE A 172 -11.52 7.57 3.78
CA PHE A 172 -10.17 7.93 3.34
C PHE A 172 -9.65 7.00 2.25
N ILE A 173 -8.69 7.51 1.48
CA ILE A 173 -7.92 6.75 0.50
C ILE A 173 -6.56 6.44 1.09
N HIS A 174 -6.12 5.19 0.99
CA HIS A 174 -4.78 4.76 1.36
C HIS A 174 -4.13 4.03 0.19
N ARG A 175 -2.91 4.43 -0.18
CA ARG A 175 -2.06 3.67 -1.08
C ARG A 175 -1.14 2.72 -0.31
N SER A 176 -1.19 1.44 -0.63
CA SER A 176 -0.18 0.47 -0.20
C SER A 176 0.75 0.15 -1.37
N GLY A 177 2.06 0.22 -1.16
CA GLY A 177 3.06 -0.11 -2.18
C GLY A 177 3.00 -1.59 -2.61
N PRO A 178 3.83 -1.99 -3.59
CA PRO A 178 3.99 -3.41 -3.94
C PRO A 178 4.42 -4.20 -2.71
N GLN A 179 3.73 -5.31 -2.45
CA GLN A 179 3.99 -6.15 -1.27
C GLN A 179 5.04 -7.22 -1.56
N ALA A 180 5.20 -7.63 -2.82
CA ALA A 180 6.16 -8.64 -3.26
C ALA A 180 6.54 -8.41 -4.73
N PRO A 181 7.71 -8.91 -5.19
CA PRO A 181 8.02 -9.02 -6.61
C PRO A 181 6.99 -9.91 -7.30
N CYS A 182 6.54 -9.50 -8.48
CA CYS A 182 5.56 -10.26 -9.28
C CYS A 182 6.17 -11.25 -10.26
N SER A 183 7.50 -11.30 -10.35
CA SER A 183 8.25 -12.17 -11.24
C SER A 183 9.54 -12.60 -10.57
N SER A 184 10.10 -13.73 -11.01
CA SER A 184 11.47 -14.14 -10.69
C SER A 184 12.49 -13.67 -11.73
N VAL A 185 12.05 -13.04 -12.83
CA VAL A 185 12.92 -12.51 -13.89
C VAL A 185 13.38 -11.11 -13.50
N GLU A 186 14.68 -10.94 -13.26
CA GLU A 186 15.29 -9.68 -12.81
C GLU A 186 14.90 -8.47 -13.67
N GLU A 187 14.92 -8.61 -14.99
CA GLU A 187 14.52 -7.52 -15.90
C GLU A 187 13.07 -7.07 -15.68
N THR A 188 12.16 -8.01 -15.42
CA THR A 188 10.75 -7.72 -15.14
C THR A 188 10.59 -7.03 -13.79
N ILE A 189 11.33 -7.48 -12.78
CA ILE A 189 11.35 -6.85 -11.44
C ILE A 189 11.86 -5.41 -11.55
N ASP A 190 12.97 -5.19 -12.24
CA ASP A 190 13.55 -3.86 -12.47
C ASP A 190 12.59 -2.94 -13.22
N TYR A 191 11.93 -3.48 -14.25
CA TYR A 191 10.93 -2.75 -15.02
C TYR A 191 9.72 -2.37 -14.17
N ALA A 192 9.21 -3.28 -13.34
CA ALA A 192 8.15 -2.98 -12.37
C ALA A 192 8.57 -1.88 -11.40
N GLY A 193 9.81 -1.91 -10.92
CA GLY A 193 10.41 -0.86 -10.10
C GLY A 193 10.39 0.50 -10.81
N GLN A 194 10.85 0.56 -12.06
CA GLN A 194 10.84 1.80 -12.85
C GLN A 194 9.41 2.35 -13.07
N LEU A 195 8.44 1.49 -13.34
CA LEU A 195 7.04 1.88 -13.44
C LEU A 195 6.49 2.37 -12.10
N TYR A 196 6.85 1.72 -11.00
CA TYR A 196 6.51 2.15 -9.65
C TYR A 196 6.99 3.59 -9.39
N TYR A 197 8.22 3.93 -9.78
CA TYR A 197 8.72 5.31 -9.66
C TYR A 197 7.89 6.33 -10.46
N LYS A 198 7.37 5.94 -11.62
CA LYS A 198 6.52 6.82 -12.46
C LYS A 198 5.11 7.01 -11.90
N ILE A 199 4.66 6.12 -11.02
CA ILE A 199 3.42 6.27 -10.24
C ILE A 199 3.66 6.74 -8.80
N LEU A 200 4.89 7.07 -8.38
CA LEU A 200 5.16 7.64 -7.04
C LEU A 200 4.41 8.96 -6.80
N LEU A 201 3.93 9.62 -7.85
CA LEU A 201 3.02 10.75 -7.72
C LEU A 201 1.73 10.37 -6.97
N LEU A 202 1.36 9.09 -6.96
CA LEU A 202 0.32 8.53 -6.12
C LEU A 202 0.67 8.54 -4.63
N ASP A 203 1.94 8.61 -4.23
CA ASP A 203 2.32 8.81 -2.82
C ASP A 203 2.08 10.25 -2.36
N ASN A 204 1.97 11.20 -3.31
CA ASN A 204 1.43 12.52 -3.02
C ASN A 204 -0.10 12.50 -3.12
N LEU A 205 -0.76 11.80 -2.20
CA LEU A 205 -2.21 11.66 -2.22
C LEU A 205 -2.97 12.98 -2.05
N GLN A 206 -2.29 14.09 -1.77
CA GLN A 206 -2.91 15.42 -1.78
C GLN A 206 -3.53 15.78 -3.13
N CYS A 207 -3.05 15.14 -4.21
CA CYS A 207 -3.56 15.34 -5.56
C CYS A 207 -4.62 14.32 -6.00
N VAL A 208 -5.03 13.41 -5.12
CA VAL A 208 -6.22 12.60 -5.35
C VAL A 208 -7.45 13.48 -5.20
N ALA A 209 -8.35 13.37 -6.16
CA ALA A 209 -9.60 14.12 -6.19
C ALA A 209 -10.75 13.18 -6.52
N GLU A 210 -11.97 13.56 -6.13
CA GLU A 210 -13.19 12.87 -6.53
C GLU A 210 -13.46 13.09 -8.03
N ILE A 211 -14.15 12.13 -8.66
CA ILE A 211 -14.57 12.20 -10.07
C ILE A 211 -15.92 12.90 -10.19
#